data_AF-A0A948C4X0-F1
#
_entry.id   AF-A0A948C4X0-F1
#
_cell.length_a   1.000
_cell.length_b   1.000
_cell.length_c   1.000
_cell.angle_alpha   90.00
_cell.angle_beta   90.00
_cell.angle_gamma   90.00
#
_symmetry.space_group_name_H-M   'P 1'
#
loop_
_entity.id
_entity.type
_entity.pdbx_description
1 polymer ?
#
loop_
_entity_poly.entity_id
_entity_poly.type
_entity_poly.pdbx_seq_one_letter_code
_entity_poly.pdbx_strand_id
1 'polypeptide(L)'
;MFAAICNDRQAFRLKATIKKYKPDLIRYHSILRHLGRSSLWASKNLSAQKWMMYHDFGYVHPFPHALTDVHQIKTPLTLKHFIQSANTRNPLKILAVIFKFFSVKLIKKQLKKHVDIHLVPSEFMTDIIHKSYKISPEKIKVFSHFVQE
;
A
#
# COMPACT_ATOMS: atom_id res chain seq x y z
N MET A 1 1.94 13.99 5.30
CA MET A 1 1.11 12.87 4.78
C MET A 1 0.46 12.11 5.95
N PHE A 2 -0.46 12.75 6.67
CA PHE A 2 -1.22 12.12 7.79
C PHE A 2 -2.73 11.99 7.50
N ALA A 3 -3.24 12.68 6.48
CA ALA A 3 -4.67 12.87 6.25
C ALA A 3 -5.42 11.67 5.63
N ALA A 4 -4.74 10.59 5.25
CA ALA A 4 -5.37 9.50 4.49
C ALA A 4 -5.71 8.26 5.31
N ILE A 5 -5.54 8.25 6.65
CA ILE A 5 -5.73 7.01 7.43
C ILE A 5 -7.20 6.53 7.37
N CYS A 6 -8.17 7.45 7.38
CA CYS A 6 -9.60 7.18 7.31
C CYS A 6 -10.29 8.17 6.34
N ASN A 7 -10.21 7.92 5.03
CA ASN A 7 -11.00 8.69 4.05
C ASN A 7 -12.40 8.09 3.91
N ASP A 8 -13.23 8.31 4.92
CA ASP A 8 -14.56 7.68 5.03
C ASP A 8 -15.49 8.10 3.91
N ARG A 9 -15.41 9.36 3.43
CA ARG A 9 -16.21 9.85 2.30
C ARG A 9 -15.96 9.04 1.02
N GLN A 10 -14.70 8.72 0.73
CA GLN A 10 -14.38 7.88 -0.43
C GLN A 10 -14.83 6.43 -0.22
N ALA A 11 -14.73 5.91 1.01
CA ALA A 11 -15.24 4.58 1.33
C ALA A 11 -16.77 4.48 1.14
N PHE A 12 -17.53 5.50 1.53
CA PHE A 12 -18.98 5.55 1.29
C PHE A 12 -19.32 5.63 -0.20
N ARG A 13 -18.63 6.48 -0.96
CA ARG A 13 -18.79 6.56 -2.42
C ARG A 13 -18.48 5.24 -3.11
N LEU A 14 -17.39 4.58 -2.70
CA LEU A 14 -17.02 3.26 -3.18
C LEU A 14 -18.13 2.24 -2.88
N LYS A 15 -18.63 2.20 -1.64
CA LYS A 15 -19.72 1.30 -1.25
C LYS A 15 -20.99 1.53 -2.07
N ALA A 16 -21.39 2.78 -2.30
CA ALA A 16 -22.54 3.12 -3.11
C ALA A 16 -22.36 2.69 -4.57
N THR A 17 -21.18 2.96 -5.14
CA THR A 17 -20.81 2.58 -6.51
C THR A 17 -20.85 1.06 -6.69
N ILE A 18 -20.25 0.32 -5.77
CA ILE A 18 -20.26 -1.14 -5.78
C ILE A 18 -21.69 -1.67 -5.72
N LYS A 19 -22.54 -1.13 -4.82
CA LYS A 19 -23.93 -1.60 -4.69
C LYS A 19 -24.71 -1.38 -5.99
N LYS A 20 -24.44 -0.27 -6.69
CA LYS A 20 -25.10 0.08 -7.95
C LYS A 20 -24.62 -0.78 -9.12
N TYR A 21 -23.31 -0.87 -9.31
CA TYR A 21 -22.73 -1.47 -10.52
C TYR A 21 -22.40 -2.96 -10.37
N LYS A 22 -22.26 -3.48 -9.14
CA LYS A 22 -21.90 -4.87 -8.84
C LYS A 22 -20.69 -5.36 -9.67
N PRO A 23 -19.53 -4.69 -9.56
CA PRO A 23 -18.38 -5.00 -10.39
C PRO A 23 -17.83 -6.40 -10.09
N ASP A 24 -17.30 -7.07 -11.11
CA ASP A 24 -16.57 -8.34 -10.95
C ASP A 24 -15.15 -8.13 -10.40
N LEU A 25 -14.56 -6.96 -10.66
CA LEU A 25 -13.21 -6.58 -10.24
C LEU A 25 -13.17 -5.17 -9.66
N ILE A 26 -12.51 -5.02 -8.51
CA ILE A 26 -12.16 -3.75 -7.90
C ILE A 26 -10.63 -3.62 -7.90
N ARG A 27 -10.13 -2.68 -8.70
CA ARG A 27 -8.69 -2.38 -8.76
C ARG A 27 -8.38 -1.14 -7.93
N TYR A 28 -7.55 -1.32 -6.91
CA TYR A 28 -7.08 -0.26 -6.03
C TYR A 28 -5.77 0.33 -6.52
N HIS A 29 -5.69 1.66 -6.44
CA HIS A 29 -4.47 2.43 -6.72
C HIS A 29 -4.16 3.30 -5.51
N SER A 30 -2.91 3.26 -5.03
CA SER A 30 -2.38 4.24 -4.05
C SER A 30 -3.25 4.45 -2.81
N ILE A 31 -3.76 3.35 -2.23
CA ILE A 31 -4.60 3.36 -1.02
C ILE A 31 -4.01 4.20 0.11
N LEU A 32 -2.69 4.16 0.31
CA LEU A 32 -2.01 4.84 1.41
C LEU A 32 -2.15 6.37 1.32
N ARG A 33 -2.28 6.94 0.12
CA ARG A 33 -2.34 8.39 -0.10
C ARG A 33 -3.75 8.94 -0.19
N HIS A 34 -4.68 8.19 -0.78
CA HIS A 34 -5.98 8.74 -1.19
C HIS A 34 -7.19 8.04 -0.58
N LEU A 35 -7.19 6.72 -0.51
CA LEU A 35 -8.38 5.95 -0.14
C LEU A 35 -8.44 5.57 1.34
N GLY A 36 -7.27 5.44 1.95
CA GLY A 36 -7.16 5.04 3.34
C GLY A 36 -7.66 3.66 3.65
N ARG A 37 -7.69 3.36 4.95
CA ARG A 37 -8.05 2.05 5.49
C ARG A 37 -9.53 1.70 5.26
N SER A 38 -10.39 2.72 5.26
CA SER A 38 -11.85 2.57 5.22
C SER A 38 -12.34 2.02 3.88
N SER A 39 -11.68 2.35 2.77
CA SER A 39 -12.08 1.89 1.43
C SER A 39 -11.89 0.37 1.26
N LEU A 40 -10.78 -0.19 1.78
CA LEU A 40 -10.59 -1.64 1.81
C LEU A 40 -11.67 -2.32 2.66
N TRP A 41 -12.01 -1.73 3.81
CA TRP A 41 -13.03 -2.27 4.70
C TRP A 41 -14.43 -2.23 4.09
N ALA A 42 -14.78 -1.18 3.36
CA ALA A 42 -16.06 -1.05 2.66
C ALA A 42 -16.29 -2.17 1.63
N SER A 43 -15.21 -2.71 1.07
CA SER A 43 -15.26 -3.77 0.06
C SER A 43 -15.13 -5.20 0.61
N LYS A 44 -14.90 -5.37 1.92
CA LYS A 44 -14.37 -6.62 2.50
C LYS A 44 -15.24 -7.86 2.27
N ASN A 45 -16.56 -7.71 2.20
CA ASN A 45 -17.55 -8.80 2.12
C ASN A 45 -18.09 -9.00 0.71
N LEU A 46 -17.45 -8.41 -0.30
CA LEU A 46 -17.92 -8.51 -1.68
C LEU A 46 -17.27 -9.68 -2.38
N SER A 47 -18.03 -10.32 -3.28
CA SER A 47 -17.57 -11.39 -4.16
C SER A 47 -16.59 -10.93 -5.23
N ALA A 48 -16.62 -9.63 -5.59
CA ALA A 48 -15.71 -9.04 -6.56
C ALA A 48 -14.24 -9.37 -6.23
N GLN A 49 -13.47 -9.73 -7.26
CA GLN A 49 -12.02 -9.83 -7.16
C GLN A 49 -11.44 -8.46 -6.78
N LYS A 50 -10.35 -8.47 -6.01
CA LYS A 50 -9.72 -7.26 -5.50
C LYS A 50 -8.25 -7.28 -5.85
N TRP A 51 -7.84 -6.32 -6.69
CA TRP A 51 -6.45 -6.17 -7.10
C TRP A 51 -5.87 -4.89 -6.51
N MET A 52 -4.63 -4.93 -6.03
CA MET A 52 -3.95 -3.75 -5.49
C MET A 52 -2.72 -3.43 -6.32
N MET A 53 -2.63 -2.20 -6.84
CA MET A 53 -1.45 -1.73 -7.56
C MET A 53 -0.58 -0.80 -6.70
N TYR A 54 0.69 -1.18 -6.55
CA TYR A 54 1.68 -0.44 -5.75
C TYR A 54 2.40 0.60 -6.61
N HIS A 55 1.92 1.84 -6.57
CA HIS A 55 2.51 2.97 -7.31
C HIS A 55 3.54 3.78 -6.51
N ASP A 56 3.59 3.60 -5.20
CA ASP A 56 4.50 4.36 -4.34
C ASP A 56 5.29 3.46 -3.39
N PHE A 57 6.48 3.92 -3.02
CA PHE A 57 7.29 3.27 -1.99
C PHE A 57 6.84 3.66 -0.57
N GLY A 58 5.76 4.43 -0.40
CA GLY A 58 5.25 4.82 0.91
C GLY A 58 4.81 3.62 1.77
N TYR A 59 4.50 2.50 1.11
CA TYR A 59 4.20 1.20 1.71
C TYR A 59 5.40 0.51 2.39
N VAL A 60 6.63 0.94 2.06
CA VAL A 60 7.87 0.31 2.57
C VAL A 60 8.90 1.32 3.06
N HIS A 61 8.70 2.62 2.79
CA HIS A 61 9.63 3.70 3.14
C HIS A 61 8.91 4.90 3.80
N PRO A 62 9.49 5.52 4.84
CA PRO A 62 8.91 6.69 5.50
C PRO A 62 8.84 7.93 4.61
N PHE A 63 9.84 8.13 3.76
CA PHE A 63 9.95 9.29 2.87
C PHE A 63 10.25 8.83 1.44
N PRO A 64 9.23 8.40 0.67
CA PRO A 64 9.48 7.85 -0.67
C PRO A 64 10.01 8.89 -1.66
N HIS A 65 9.79 10.18 -1.42
CA HIS A 65 10.32 11.27 -2.23
C HIS A 65 11.83 11.50 -2.02
N ALA A 66 12.41 10.97 -0.94
CA ALA A 66 13.82 11.10 -0.62
C ALA A 66 14.63 9.86 -1.06
N LEU A 67 14.00 8.90 -1.73
CA LEU A 67 14.68 7.72 -2.26
C LEU A 67 15.43 8.12 -3.52
N THR A 68 16.73 7.84 -3.54
CA THR A 68 17.58 7.94 -4.72
C THR A 68 17.91 6.57 -5.30
N ASP A 69 17.85 5.53 -4.46
CA ASP A 69 18.21 4.16 -4.81
C ASP A 69 17.27 3.16 -4.11
N VAL A 70 16.90 2.09 -4.80
CA VAL A 70 16.07 0.99 -4.29
C VAL A 70 16.74 0.28 -3.09
N HIS A 71 18.07 0.22 -3.04
CA HIS A 71 18.83 -0.38 -1.93
C HIS A 71 18.61 0.33 -0.58
N GLN A 72 18.11 1.57 -0.59
CA GLN A 72 17.72 2.30 0.62
C GLN A 72 16.44 1.73 1.28
N ILE A 73 15.68 0.91 0.54
CA ILE A 73 14.49 0.23 1.05
C ILE A 73 14.92 -1.01 1.85
N LYS A 74 14.88 -0.88 3.18
CA LYS A 74 15.22 -1.96 4.10
C LYS A 74 14.06 -2.95 4.25
N THR A 75 14.25 -4.16 3.72
CA THR A 75 13.29 -5.27 3.84
C THR A 75 13.80 -6.32 4.85
N PRO A 76 12.93 -7.01 5.62
CA PRO A 76 11.48 -6.88 5.67
C PRO A 76 11.02 -5.60 6.40
N LEU A 77 9.75 -5.21 6.20
CA LEU A 77 9.11 -4.09 6.89
C LEU A 77 9.00 -4.34 8.40
N THR A 78 9.98 -3.84 9.14
CA THR A 78 10.03 -3.80 10.62
C THR A 78 10.14 -2.35 11.10
N LEU A 79 9.77 -2.07 12.35
CA LEU A 79 9.86 -0.72 12.89
C LEU A 79 11.30 -0.20 12.87
N LYS A 80 12.26 -1.07 13.23
CA LYS A 80 13.70 -0.77 13.18
C LYS A 80 14.14 -0.36 11.77
N HIS A 81 13.81 -1.16 10.76
CA HIS A 81 14.13 -0.84 9.37
C HIS A 81 13.48 0.46 8.91
N PHE A 82 12.21 0.68 9.27
CA PHE A 82 11.47 1.88 8.87
C PHE A 82 12.02 3.17 9.51
N ILE A 83 12.45 3.12 10.78
CA ILE A 83 13.12 4.23 11.45
C ILE A 83 14.51 4.46 10.85
N GLN A 84 15.29 3.39 10.62
CA GLN A 84 16.61 3.51 10.02
C GLN A 84 16.54 4.11 8.60
N SER A 85 15.54 3.74 7.82
CA SER A 85 15.26 4.31 6.49
C SER A 85 14.84 5.79 6.53
N ALA A 86 14.43 6.32 7.70
CA ALA A 86 14.14 7.75 7.84
C ALA A 86 15.40 8.62 7.93
N ASN A 87 16.55 8.02 8.25
CA ASN A 87 17.86 8.67 8.38
C ASN A 87 17.82 10.04 9.08
N THR A 88 17.17 10.11 10.26
CA THR A 88 16.99 11.37 11.00
C THR A 88 17.19 11.14 12.49
N ARG A 89 17.80 12.13 13.17
CA ARG A 89 17.92 12.18 14.63
C ARG A 89 16.85 13.07 15.30
N ASN A 90 16.07 13.80 14.51
CA ASN A 90 15.02 14.68 15.03
C ASN A 90 13.89 13.86 15.68
N PRO A 91 13.58 14.05 16.97
CA PRO A 91 12.62 13.24 17.70
C PRO A 91 11.18 13.38 17.18
N LEU A 92 10.78 14.58 16.73
CA LEU A 92 9.45 14.81 16.14
C LEU A 92 9.31 14.05 14.81
N LYS A 93 10.37 14.02 14.00
CA LYS A 93 10.38 13.23 12.75
C LYS A 93 10.31 11.74 13.06
N ILE A 94 11.04 11.26 14.06
CA ILE A 94 10.99 9.85 14.48
C ILE A 94 9.58 9.47 14.93
N LEU A 95 8.94 10.31 15.76
CA LEU A 95 7.57 10.10 16.20
C LEU A 95 6.60 10.01 15.01
N ALA A 96 6.73 10.92 14.05
CA ALA A 96 5.93 10.90 12.82
C ALA A 96 6.15 9.62 11.98
N VAL A 97 7.39 9.14 11.91
CA VAL A 97 7.77 7.88 11.23
C VAL A 97 7.15 6.68 11.92
N ILE A 98 7.13 6.66 13.26
CA ILE A 98 6.49 5.61 14.05
C ILE A 98 4.98 5.58 13.77
N PHE A 99 4.30 6.73 13.80
CA PHE A 99 2.87 6.79 13.47
C PHE A 99 2.60 6.28 12.05
N LYS A 100 3.41 6.72 11.07
CA LYS A 100 3.31 6.24 9.69
C LYS A 100 3.51 4.73 9.60
N PHE A 101 4.49 4.17 10.31
CA PHE A 101 4.73 2.73 10.35
C PHE A 101 3.49 1.96 10.81
N PHE A 102 2.83 2.43 11.88
CA PHE A 102 1.59 1.79 12.34
C PHE A 102 0.46 1.89 11.31
N SER A 103 0.31 3.04 10.64
CA SER A 103 -0.67 3.17 9.55
C SER A 103 -0.40 2.19 8.41
N VAL A 104 0.86 2.08 7.97
CA VAL A 104 1.27 1.13 6.93
C VAL A 104 1.06 -0.31 7.38
N LYS A 105 1.39 -0.65 8.64
CA LYS A 105 1.20 -1.99 9.21
C LYS A 105 -0.28 -2.39 9.23
N LEU A 106 -1.17 -1.46 9.55
CA LEU A 106 -2.62 -1.69 9.51
C LEU A 106 -3.14 -1.92 8.09
N ILE A 107 -2.71 -1.08 7.14
CA ILE A 107 -3.06 -1.25 5.72
C ILE A 107 -2.53 -2.57 5.19
N LYS A 108 -1.28 -2.93 5.52
CA LYS A 108 -0.68 -4.23 5.18
C LYS A 108 -1.54 -5.39 5.64
N LYS A 109 -2.04 -5.36 6.89
CA LYS A 109 -2.91 -6.41 7.43
C LYS A 109 -4.19 -6.56 6.60
N GLN A 110 -4.80 -5.45 6.18
CA GLN A 110 -5.99 -5.48 5.35
C GLN A 110 -5.71 -5.95 3.93
N LEU A 111 -4.66 -5.43 3.30
CA LEU A 111 -4.23 -5.82 1.96
C LEU A 111 -4.00 -7.33 1.92
N LYS A 112 -3.22 -7.89 2.86
CA LYS A 112 -2.99 -9.34 2.93
C LYS A 112 -4.27 -10.16 3.11
N LYS A 113 -5.27 -9.63 3.82
CA LYS A 113 -6.51 -10.36 4.12
C LYS A 113 -7.55 -10.26 3.00
N HIS A 114 -7.60 -9.15 2.28
CA HIS A 114 -8.71 -8.79 1.42
C HIS A 114 -8.32 -8.58 -0.03
N VAL A 115 -7.04 -8.60 -0.39
CA VAL A 115 -6.61 -8.45 -1.79
C VAL A 115 -6.21 -9.82 -2.32
N ASP A 116 -6.70 -10.13 -3.51
CA ASP A 116 -6.45 -11.40 -4.19
C ASP A 116 -5.12 -11.35 -4.96
N ILE A 117 -4.90 -10.24 -5.70
CA ILE A 117 -3.71 -10.03 -6.54
C ILE A 117 -3.04 -8.69 -6.23
N HIS A 118 -1.72 -8.73 -6.13
CA HIS A 118 -0.83 -7.62 -5.84
C HIS A 118 -0.03 -7.27 -7.09
N LEU A 119 -0.37 -6.14 -7.72
CA LEU A 119 0.28 -5.67 -8.95
C LEU A 119 1.43 -4.73 -8.62
N VAL A 120 2.61 -5.02 -9.14
CA VAL A 120 3.80 -4.15 -9.03
C VAL A 120 4.24 -3.66 -10.40
N PRO A 121 4.73 -2.41 -10.54
CA PRO A 121 5.11 -1.85 -11.83
C PRO A 121 6.44 -2.39 -12.39
N SER A 122 7.24 -3.09 -11.58
CA SER A 122 8.56 -3.58 -11.98
C SER A 122 8.95 -4.84 -11.20
N GLU A 123 9.79 -5.68 -11.78
CA GLU A 123 10.17 -6.98 -11.21
C GLU A 123 10.84 -6.86 -9.83
N PHE A 124 11.73 -5.88 -9.64
CA PHE A 124 12.44 -5.70 -8.36
C PHE A 124 11.48 -5.43 -7.18
N MET A 125 10.30 -4.88 -7.45
CA MET A 125 9.30 -4.63 -6.41
C MET A 125 8.63 -5.91 -5.91
N THR A 126 8.62 -6.98 -6.70
CA THR A 126 8.07 -8.28 -6.30
C THR A 126 8.72 -8.76 -5.01
N ASP A 127 10.06 -8.72 -4.98
CA ASP A 127 10.87 -9.12 -3.85
C ASP A 127 10.64 -8.24 -2.62
N ILE A 128 10.54 -6.93 -2.83
CA ILE A 128 10.27 -5.97 -1.76
C ILE A 128 8.92 -6.25 -1.11
N ILE A 129 7.87 -6.44 -1.92
CA ILE A 129 6.52 -6.70 -1.43
C ILE A 129 6.45 -8.08 -0.78
N HIS A 130 7.05 -9.12 -1.38
CA HIS A 130 7.10 -10.45 -0.80
C HIS A 130 7.73 -10.43 0.60
N LYS A 131 8.98 -9.93 0.71
CA LYS A 131 9.72 -9.87 1.99
C LYS A 131 9.02 -8.98 3.01
N SER A 132 8.51 -7.82 2.57
CA SER A 132 7.92 -6.84 3.48
C SER A 132 6.52 -7.22 3.94
N TYR A 133 5.69 -7.80 3.08
CA TYR A 133 4.28 -8.07 3.37
C TYR A 133 4.00 -9.54 3.71
N LYS A 134 4.95 -10.44 3.44
CA LYS A 134 4.77 -11.90 3.52
C LYS A 134 3.55 -12.34 2.72
N ILE A 135 3.45 -11.79 1.50
CA ILE A 135 2.46 -12.18 0.48
C ILE A 135 3.14 -13.21 -0.40
N SER A 136 2.42 -14.26 -0.76
CA SER A 136 2.98 -15.33 -1.55
C SER A 136 3.31 -14.87 -2.98
N PRO A 137 4.45 -15.29 -3.58
CA PRO A 137 4.87 -14.82 -4.89
C PRO A 137 3.83 -14.99 -6.00
N GLU A 138 3.02 -16.06 -5.96
CA GLU A 138 1.97 -16.31 -6.97
C GLU A 138 0.84 -15.28 -6.93
N LYS A 139 0.69 -14.56 -5.81
CA LYS A 139 -0.26 -13.46 -5.68
C LYS A 139 0.34 -12.13 -6.13
N ILE A 140 1.63 -12.06 -6.41
CA ILE A 140 2.32 -10.84 -6.86
C ILE A 140 2.55 -10.96 -8.36
N LYS A 141 1.99 -10.03 -9.13
CA LYS A 141 2.17 -9.98 -10.58
C LYS A 141 2.83 -8.68 -11.00
N VAL A 142 3.80 -8.78 -11.88
CA VAL A 142 4.41 -7.62 -12.52
C VAL A 142 3.46 -7.11 -13.59
N PHE A 143 3.15 -5.82 -13.53
CA PHE A 143 2.31 -5.11 -14.49
C PHE A 143 3.08 -3.86 -14.91
N SER A 144 4.02 -4.05 -15.84
CA SER A 144 4.86 -2.99 -16.38
C SER A 144 3.99 -1.93 -17.05
N HIS A 145 4.28 -0.66 -16.76
CA HIS A 145 3.69 0.43 -17.53
C HIS A 145 4.36 0.45 -18.91
N PHE A 146 3.55 0.53 -19.95
CA PHE A 146 4.03 0.75 -21.31
C PHE A 146 3.93 2.23 -21.62
N VAL A 147 4.99 2.81 -22.18
CA VAL A 147 4.90 4.10 -22.86
C VAL A 147 4.37 3.78 -24.24
N GLN A 148 3.20 4.31 -24.57
CA GLN A 148 2.67 4.23 -25.93
C GLN A 148 3.39 5.29 -26.75
N GLU A 149 4.17 4.86 -27.73
CA GLU A 149 4.77 5.74 -28.75
C GLU A 149 3.70 6.37 -29.64
#